data_AF-A0A821VQ64-F1
#
_entry.id   AF-A0A821VQ64-F1
#
_cell.length_a   1.000
_cell.length_b   1.000
_cell.length_c   1.000
_cell.angle_alpha   90.00
_cell.angle_beta   90.00
_cell.angle_gamma   90.00
#
_symmetry.space_group_name_H-M   'P 1'
#
loop_
_entity.id
_entity.type
_entity.pdbx_description
1 polymer ?
#
loop_
_entity_poly.entity_id
_entity_poly.type
_entity_poly.pdbx_seq_one_letter_code
_entity_poly.pdbx_strand_id
1 'polypeptide(L)'
;PAPLPIDDDAFIISFNMEQQDEILKFFEKHGVVVIANVLTESECERSVDEVWKFLQEMYDPNIDRSKPETWRKNLCHCQKPRKTVPKINKIERTH
;
A
#
# COMPACT_ATOMS: atom_id res chain seq x y z
N PRO A 1 -21.63 12.36 7.75
CA PRO A 1 -20.33 12.92 7.29
C PRO A 1 -20.62 13.86 6.12
N ALA A 2 -19.97 15.02 6.05
CA ALA A 2 -20.13 15.91 4.91
C ALA A 2 -19.50 15.26 3.66
N PRO A 3 -20.11 15.39 2.47
CA PRO A 3 -19.51 14.91 1.24
C PRO A 3 -18.15 15.60 1.01
N LEU A 4 -17.18 14.84 0.52
CA LEU A 4 -15.88 15.40 0.17
C LEU A 4 -16.02 16.28 -1.07
N PRO A 5 -15.40 17.46 -1.08
CA PRO A 5 -15.41 18.31 -2.27
C PRO A 5 -14.56 17.66 -3.37
N ILE A 6 -15.09 17.70 -4.59
CA ILE A 6 -14.48 17.12 -5.78
C ILE A 6 -14.05 18.21 -6.76
N ASP A 7 -13.05 17.91 -7.59
CA ASP A 7 -12.62 18.74 -8.71
C ASP A 7 -13.44 18.46 -9.99
N ASP A 8 -13.08 19.13 -11.08
CA ASP A 8 -13.76 19.04 -12.38
C ASP A 8 -13.65 17.63 -13.01
N ASP A 9 -12.62 16.87 -12.64
CA ASP A 9 -12.37 15.50 -13.09
C ASP A 9 -13.01 14.44 -12.16
N ALA A 10 -13.85 14.88 -11.23
CA ALA A 10 -14.53 14.05 -10.22
C ALA A 10 -13.57 13.33 -9.24
N PHE A 11 -12.37 13.85 -9.05
CA PHE A 11 -11.45 13.43 -7.98
C PHE A 11 -11.58 14.31 -6.74
N ILE A 12 -11.05 13.87 -5.61
CA ILE A 12 -10.96 14.72 -4.41
C ILE A 12 -9.96 15.84 -4.69
N ILE A 13 -10.32 17.07 -4.31
CA ILE A 13 -9.44 18.24 -4.46
C ILE A 13 -8.03 17.94 -3.96
N SER A 14 -7.06 18.13 -4.85
CA SER A 14 -5.64 17.97 -4.55
C SER A 14 -4.95 19.31 -4.24
N PHE A 15 -3.94 19.26 -3.38
CA PHE A 15 -3.14 20.42 -2.99
C PHE A 15 -1.68 20.24 -3.38
N ASN A 16 -0.99 21.35 -3.64
CA ASN A 16 0.47 21.36 -3.73
C ASN A 16 1.09 21.48 -2.33
N MET A 17 2.33 21.02 -2.16
CA MET A 17 3.02 21.05 -0.86
C MET A 17 3.19 22.46 -0.25
N GLU A 18 3.11 23.49 -1.08
CA GLU A 18 3.23 24.90 -0.67
C GLU A 18 1.96 25.41 0.05
N GLN A 19 0.81 24.74 -0.11
CA GLN A 19 -0.49 25.15 0.43
C GLN A 19 -0.73 24.61 1.86
N GLN A 20 0.26 24.74 2.75
CA GLN A 20 0.26 24.09 4.07
C GLN A 20 -0.97 24.43 4.94
N ASP A 21 -1.35 25.71 4.99
CA ASP A 21 -2.50 26.17 5.78
C ASP A 21 -3.83 25.60 5.26
N GLU A 22 -3.95 25.44 3.95
CA GLU A 22 -5.15 24.90 3.30
C GLU A 22 -5.23 23.39 3.51
N ILE A 23 -4.11 22.69 3.38
CA ILE A 23 -3.96 21.26 3.68
C ILE A 23 -4.40 20.99 5.13
N LEU A 24 -3.92 21.78 6.09
CA LEU A 24 -4.25 21.59 7.50
C LEU A 24 -5.75 21.81 7.76
N LYS A 25 -6.32 22.91 7.26
CA LYS A 25 -7.76 23.19 7.39
C LYS A 25 -8.62 22.11 6.75
N PHE A 26 -8.21 21.61 5.58
CA PHE A 26 -8.92 20.56 4.87
C PHE A 26 -8.86 19.24 5.66
N PHE A 27 -7.68 18.89 6.17
CA PHE A 27 -7.49 17.70 7.00
C PHE A 27 -8.29 17.77 8.31
N GLU A 28 -8.30 18.91 9.01
CA GLU A 28 -9.09 19.10 10.24
C GLU A 28 -10.59 18.95 10.00
N LYS A 29 -11.08 19.39 8.83
CA LYS A 29 -12.49 19.33 8.47
C LYS A 29 -12.93 17.95 7.95
N HIS A 30 -12.09 17.27 7.17
CA HIS A 30 -12.46 16.09 6.39
C HIS A 30 -11.72 14.80 6.81
N GLY A 31 -10.61 14.90 7.54
CA GLY A 31 -9.80 13.77 8.02
C GLY A 31 -8.93 13.10 6.95
N VAL A 32 -8.89 13.65 5.74
CA VAL A 32 -8.10 13.16 4.60
C VAL A 32 -7.65 14.34 3.76
N VAL A 33 -6.53 14.21 3.05
CA VAL A 33 -6.05 15.18 2.08
C VAL A 33 -5.33 14.47 0.94
N VAL A 34 -5.43 15.01 -0.27
CA VAL A 34 -4.67 14.55 -1.44
C VAL A 34 -3.60 15.59 -1.75
N ILE A 35 -2.34 15.16 -1.81
CA ILE A 35 -1.22 16.04 -2.15
C ILE A 35 -0.71 15.61 -3.53
N ALA A 36 -0.77 16.51 -4.49
CA ALA A 36 -0.31 16.27 -5.85
C ALA A 36 1.22 16.39 -5.96
N ASN A 37 1.79 15.71 -6.96
CA ASN A 37 3.18 15.86 -7.37
C ASN A 37 4.22 15.63 -6.25
N VAL A 38 3.89 14.78 -5.27
CA VAL A 38 4.82 14.40 -4.19
C VAL A 38 5.95 13.53 -4.72
N LEU A 39 5.64 12.66 -5.69
CA LEU A 39 6.60 11.80 -6.37
C LEU A 39 6.63 12.19 -7.83
N THR A 40 7.84 12.18 -8.40
CA THR A 40 8.01 12.29 -9.85
C THR A 40 7.49 11.03 -10.54
N GLU A 41 7.17 11.13 -11.83
CA GLU A 41 6.77 9.98 -12.65
C GLU A 41 7.81 8.84 -12.58
N SER A 42 9.10 9.19 -12.62
CA SER A 42 10.19 8.22 -12.51
C SER A 42 10.24 7.48 -11.17
N GLU A 43 9.87 8.16 -10.08
CA GLU A 43 9.82 7.55 -8.75
C GLU A 43 8.60 6.63 -8.61
N CYS A 44 7.46 7.03 -9.20
CA CYS A 44 6.28 6.18 -9.30
C CYS A 44 6.57 4.90 -10.09
N GLU A 45 7.23 5.01 -11.25
CA GLU A 45 7.64 3.85 -12.06
C GLU A 45 8.56 2.92 -11.28
N ARG A 46 9.58 3.48 -10.61
CA ARG A 46 10.50 2.71 -9.77
C ARG A 46 9.76 1.96 -8.65
N SER A 47 8.83 2.62 -7.95
CA SER A 47 8.03 1.96 -6.91
C SER A 47 7.18 0.82 -7.46
N VAL A 48 6.63 0.96 -8.66
CA VAL A 48 5.89 -0.13 -9.31
C VAL A 48 6.82 -1.30 -9.62
N ASP A 49 8.00 -1.04 -10.17
CA ASP A 49 8.99 -2.08 -10.50
C ASP A 49 9.49 -2.80 -9.25
N GLU A 50 9.70 -2.09 -8.14
CA GLU A 50 10.06 -2.66 -6.85
C GLU A 50 9.00 -3.63 -6.32
N VAL A 51 7.71 -3.28 -6.44
CA VAL A 51 6.60 -4.18 -6.06
C VAL A 51 6.61 -5.44 -6.92
N TRP A 52 6.82 -5.32 -8.23
CA TRP A 52 6.87 -6.49 -9.12
C TRP A 52 8.06 -7.38 -8.84
N LYS A 53 9.23 -6.79 -8.61
CA LYS A 53 10.43 -7.53 -8.20
C LYS A 53 10.20 -8.26 -6.88
N PHE A 54 9.60 -7.60 -5.89
CA PHE A 54 9.23 -8.23 -4.62
C PHE A 54 8.29 -9.42 -4.83
N LEU A 55 7.29 -9.31 -5.71
CA LEU A 55 6.38 -10.41 -6.01
C LEU A 55 7.09 -11.61 -6.68
N GLN A 56 8.04 -11.34 -7.59
CA GLN A 56 8.85 -12.36 -8.24
C GLN A 56 9.77 -13.08 -7.25
N GLU A 57 10.40 -12.34 -6.34
CA GLU A 57 11.30 -12.89 -5.34
C GLU A 57 10.57 -13.68 -4.25
N MET A 58 9.40 -13.20 -3.80
CA MET A 58 8.70 -13.77 -2.65
C MET A 58 7.68 -14.87 -2.99
N TYR A 59 7.12 -14.88 -4.20
CA TYR A 59 6.00 -15.76 -4.53
C TYR A 59 6.24 -16.65 -5.74
N ASP A 60 6.50 -16.07 -6.91
CA ASP A 60 6.70 -16.84 -8.14
C ASP A 60 7.57 -16.04 -9.13
N PRO A 61 8.77 -16.52 -9.51
CA PRO A 61 9.64 -15.82 -10.45
C PRO A 61 9.02 -15.68 -11.85
N ASN A 62 7.95 -16.41 -12.17
CA ASN A 62 7.26 -16.34 -13.46
C ASN A 62 6.09 -15.35 -13.49
N ILE A 63 5.86 -14.59 -12.41
CA ILE A 63 4.81 -13.57 -12.41
C ILE A 63 5.23 -12.38 -13.30
N ASP A 64 4.37 -12.02 -14.24
CA ASP A 64 4.64 -11.01 -15.26
C ASP A 64 3.54 -9.93 -15.23
N ARG A 65 3.97 -8.67 -15.09
CA ARG A 65 3.08 -7.48 -15.06
C ARG A 65 2.19 -7.39 -16.29
N SER A 66 2.68 -7.80 -17.45
CA SER A 66 1.97 -7.69 -18.73
C SER A 66 0.99 -8.84 -18.99
N LYS A 67 1.02 -9.90 -18.16
CA LYS A 67 0.28 -11.15 -18.37
C LYS A 67 -0.56 -11.51 -17.13
N PRO A 68 -1.81 -11.00 -17.04
CA PRO A 68 -2.70 -11.22 -15.89
C PRO A 68 -2.96 -12.68 -15.55
N GLU A 69 -2.85 -13.58 -16.52
CA GLU A 69 -2.97 -15.02 -16.32
C GLU A 69 -1.91 -15.59 -15.37
N THR A 70 -0.72 -14.97 -15.29
CA THR A 70 0.35 -15.40 -14.40
C THR A 70 0.09 -15.05 -12.94
N TRP A 71 -0.86 -14.15 -12.65
CA TRP A 71 -1.12 -13.64 -11.31
C TRP A 71 -1.90 -14.63 -10.42
N ARG A 72 -2.58 -15.61 -11.05
CA ARG A 72 -3.61 -16.45 -10.38
C ARG A 72 -3.06 -17.55 -9.48
N LYS A 73 -1.76 -17.87 -9.50
CA LYS A 73 -1.27 -19.04 -8.77
C LYS A 73 -1.21 -18.86 -7.24
N ASN A 74 -1.09 -17.65 -6.68
CA ASN A 74 -0.87 -17.50 -5.23
C ASN A 74 -1.30 -16.16 -4.57
N LEU A 75 -1.97 -15.22 -5.25
CA LEU A 75 -2.35 -13.93 -4.64
C LEU A 75 -3.45 -14.03 -3.57
N CYS A 76 -4.18 -15.15 -3.49
CA CYS A 76 -5.05 -15.49 -2.35
C CYS A 76 -4.23 -16.25 -1.29
N HIS A 77 -3.48 -15.53 -0.44
CA HIS A 77 -2.86 -16.11 0.76
C HIS A 77 -3.71 -15.98 2.03
N CYS A 78 -4.94 -15.44 1.93
CA CYS A 78 -5.89 -15.39 3.05
C CYS A 78 -6.30 -16.80 3.56
N GLN A 79 -5.98 -17.88 2.81
CA GLN A 79 -6.39 -19.25 3.14
C GLN A 79 -5.25 -20.23 3.47
N LYS A 80 -4.05 -19.78 3.88
CA LYS A 80 -3.10 -20.72 4.49
C LYS A 80 -3.19 -20.61 6.01
N PRO A 81 -3.54 -21.70 6.73
CA PRO A 81 -3.47 -21.69 8.19
C PRO A 81 -2.04 -21.34 8.60
N ARG A 82 -1.89 -20.33 9.46
CA ARG A 82 -0.61 -20.01 10.09
C ARG A 82 -0.03 -21.30 10.65
N LYS A 83 1.10 -21.76 10.09
CA LYS A 83 1.87 -22.84 10.70
C LYS A 83 2.14 -22.44 12.14
N THR A 84 1.68 -23.26 13.06
CA THR A 84 1.79 -23.05 14.49
C THR A 84 3.24 -22.77 14.86
N VAL A 85 3.46 -21.67 15.59
CA VAL A 85 4.76 -21.35 16.20
C VAL A 85 5.11 -22.51 17.15
N PRO A 86 6.32 -23.09 17.07
CA PRO A 86 6.71 -24.13 18.01
C PRO A 86 6.68 -23.55 19.43
N LYS A 87 5.97 -24.24 20.34
CA LYS A 87 5.91 -23.89 21.76
C LYS A 87 7.33 -23.92 22.30
N ILE A 88 7.80 -22.77 22.78
CA ILE A 88 9.05 -22.66 23.52
C ILE A 88 8.84 -23.46 24.81
N ASN A 89 9.63 -24.52 25.01
CA ASN A 89 9.59 -25.29 26.24
C ASN A 89 9.97 -24.38 27.43
N LYS A 90 9.14 -24.43 28.48
CA LYS A 90 9.43 -23.81 29.78
C LYS A 90 10.83 -24.25 30.23
N ILE A 91 11.70 -23.28 30.47
CA ILE A 91 12.91 -23.49 31.25
C ILE A 91 12.45 -23.72 32.70
N GLU A 92 12.57 -24.96 33.16
CA GLU A 92 12.44 -25.31 34.57
C GLU A 92 13.56 -24.60 35.34
N ARG A 93 13.19 -23.68 36.25
CA ARG A 93 14.10 -23.19 37.28
C ARG A 93 14.09 -24.22 38.40
N THR A 94 15.14 -25.03 38.46
CA THR A 94 15.48 -25.85 39.61
C THR A 94 15.93 -24.96 40.77
N HIS A 95 15.55 -25.39 41.96
CA HIS A 95 15.72 -24.79 43.30
C HIS A 95 17.11 -24.21 43.61
#